data_AF-A0AAW8T1M4-F1
#
_entry.id   AF-A0AAW8T1M4-F1
#
_cell.length_a   1.000
_cell.length_b   1.000
_cell.length_c   1.000
_cell.angle_alpha   90.00
_cell.angle_beta   90.00
_cell.angle_gamma   90.00
#
_symmetry.space_group_name_H-M   'P 1'
#
loop_
_entity.id
_entity.type
_entity.pdbx_description
1 polymer ?
#
loop_
_entity_poly.entity_id
_entity_poly.type
_entity_poly.pdbx_seq_one_letter_code
_entity_poly.pdbx_strand_id
1 'polypeptide(L)'
;MALQETVNFQLVKNEPNTISFTLTDDDETLKIYPFNFELTIEYKLMNNSVLVNYLVKNISEKKVMPFSIGSHPGFNLPLDDRT
;
A
#
# COMPACT_ATOMS: atom_id res chain seq x y z
N MET A 1 1.48 -9.40 9.18
CA MET A 1 2.32 -10.06 8.17
C MET A 1 2.81 -8.96 7.23
N ALA A 2 4.11 -8.63 7.26
CA ALA A 2 4.65 -7.55 6.43
C ALA A 2 5.02 -8.13 5.06
N LEU A 3 4.20 -7.89 4.04
CA LEU A 3 4.50 -8.23 2.64
C LEU A 3 5.52 -7.24 2.05
N GLN A 4 6.62 -6.96 2.75
CA GLN A 4 7.35 -5.71 2.56
C GLN A 4 8.43 -5.74 1.47
N GLU A 5 8.87 -6.88 0.94
CA GLU A 5 10.05 -6.84 0.03
C GLU A 5 10.02 -7.75 -1.22
N THR A 6 8.97 -8.52 -1.50
CA THR A 6 8.97 -9.43 -2.68
C THR A 6 7.61 -9.61 -3.34
N VAL A 7 6.76 -8.58 -3.35
CA VAL A 7 5.47 -8.62 -4.06
C VAL A 7 5.40 -7.52 -5.10
N ASN A 8 4.94 -7.86 -6.31
CA ASN A 8 4.90 -6.95 -7.44
C ASN A 8 3.55 -6.23 -7.48
N PHE A 9 3.59 -4.92 -7.27
CA PHE A 9 2.42 -4.07 -7.48
C PHE A 9 2.24 -3.74 -8.97
N GLN A 10 0.99 -3.78 -9.43
CA GLN A 10 0.61 -3.38 -10.77
C GLN A 10 0.22 -1.90 -10.79
N LEU A 11 0.72 -1.15 -11.77
CA LEU A 11 0.29 0.23 -12.00
C LEU A 11 -1.13 0.24 -12.57
N VAL A 12 -2.09 0.85 -11.87
CA VAL A 12 -3.50 0.92 -12.30
C VAL A 12 -3.95 2.32 -12.67
N LYS A 13 -3.23 3.36 -12.22
CA LYS A 13 -3.53 4.75 -12.52
C LYS A 13 -2.26 5.58 -12.58
N ASN A 14 -2.13 6.41 -13.60
CA ASN A 14 -1.03 7.37 -13.75
C ASN A 14 -1.56 8.68 -14.35
N GLU A 15 -1.68 9.70 -13.50
CA GLU A 15 -2.12 11.06 -13.83
C GLU A 15 -1.08 12.06 -13.32
N PRO A 16 -1.08 13.33 -13.80
CA PRO A 16 -0.03 14.30 -13.47
C PRO A 16 0.30 14.46 -11.97
N ASN A 17 -0.70 14.32 -11.09
CA ASN A 17 -0.55 14.50 -9.64
C ASN A 17 -0.99 13.27 -8.83
N THR A 18 -1.33 12.16 -9.48
CA THR A 18 -1.85 10.97 -8.80
C THR A 18 -1.31 9.71 -9.46
N ILE A 19 -0.83 8.77 -8.65
CA ILE A 19 -0.42 7.44 -9.11
C ILE A 19 -0.99 6.39 -8.17
N SER A 20 -1.51 5.29 -8.73
CA SER A 20 -2.11 4.22 -7.94
C SER A 20 -1.60 2.86 -8.37
N PHE A 21 -1.35 2.02 -7.38
CA PHE A 21 -0.78 0.69 -7.52
C PHE A 21 -1.65 -0.32 -6.82
N THR A 22 -1.86 -1.49 -7.43
CA THR A 22 -2.66 -2.57 -6.85
C THR A 22 -1.83 -3.83 -6.68
N LEU A 23 -1.94 -4.45 -5.51
CA LEU A 23 -1.49 -5.80 -5.20
C LEU A 23 -2.72 -6.68 -5.05
N THR A 24 -2.74 -7.79 -5.78
CA THR A 24 -3.77 -8.83 -5.68
C THR A 24 -3.11 -10.08 -5.09
N ASP A 25 -3.88 -10.89 -4.38
CA ASP A 25 -3.42 -12.21 -3.96
C ASP A 25 -2.97 -13.08 -5.14
N ASP A 26 -2.04 -13.98 -4.85
CA ASP A 26 -1.46 -14.96 -5.76
C ASP A 26 -1.18 -16.27 -5.00
N ASP A 27 -0.73 -17.30 -5.71
CA ASP A 27 -0.50 -18.63 -5.13
C ASP A 27 0.50 -18.61 -3.96
N GLU A 28 1.47 -17.68 -3.93
CA GLU A 28 2.46 -17.61 -2.85
C GLU A 28 1.91 -16.88 -1.62
N THR A 29 1.22 -15.75 -1.82
CA THR A 29 0.59 -14.99 -0.74
C THR A 29 -0.55 -15.77 -0.10
N LEU A 30 -1.32 -16.55 -0.88
CA LEU A 30 -2.38 -17.41 -0.35
C LEU A 30 -1.87 -18.55 0.55
N LYS A 31 -0.62 -19.01 0.39
CA LYS A 31 -0.01 -20.00 1.29
C LYS A 31 0.19 -19.47 2.71
N ILE A 32 0.49 -18.18 2.83
CA ILE A 32 0.83 -17.53 4.12
C ILE A 32 -0.31 -16.67 4.68
N TYR A 33 -1.22 -16.20 3.81
CA TYR A 33 -2.41 -15.42 4.16
C TYR A 33 -3.58 -15.83 3.24
N PRO A 34 -4.36 -16.86 3.64
CA PRO A 34 -5.32 -17.56 2.77
C PRO A 34 -6.65 -16.82 2.61
N PHE A 35 -6.57 -15.55 2.20
CA PHE A 35 -7.71 -14.69 1.90
C PHE A 35 -7.51 -14.06 0.52
N ASN A 36 -8.57 -14.03 -0.28
CA ASN A 36 -8.52 -13.29 -1.55
C ASN A 36 -8.71 -11.80 -1.26
N PHE A 37 -7.78 -10.98 -1.72
CA PHE A 37 -7.73 -9.55 -1.43
C PHE A 37 -7.19 -8.73 -2.60
N GLU A 38 -7.60 -7.47 -2.61
CA GLU A 38 -7.02 -6.40 -3.43
C GLU A 38 -6.58 -5.29 -2.47
N LEU A 39 -5.31 -4.93 -2.51
CA LEU A 39 -4.76 -3.76 -1.84
C LEU A 39 -4.37 -2.74 -2.90
N THR A 40 -5.04 -1.59 -2.91
CA THR A 40 -4.65 -0.45 -3.74
C THR A 40 -4.04 0.64 -2.88
N ILE A 41 -2.86 1.12 -3.27
CA ILE A 41 -2.18 2.27 -2.66
C ILE A 41 -2.19 3.38 -3.69
N GLU A 42 -2.77 4.52 -3.35
CA GLU A 42 -2.77 5.73 -4.17
C GLU A 42 -1.92 6.80 -3.49
N TYR A 43 -1.03 7.41 -4.26
CA TYR A 43 -0.23 8.56 -3.88
C TYR A 43 -0.71 9.77 -4.66
N LYS A 44 -1.07 10.84 -3.95
CA LYS A 44 -1.53 12.09 -4.55
C LYS A 44 -0.72 13.27 -4.05
N LEU A 45 -0.19 14.06 -4.98
CA LEU A 45 0.45 15.34 -4.68
C LEU A 45 -0.62 16.40 -4.41
N MET A 46 -0.52 17.04 -3.25
CA MET A 46 -1.40 18.14 -2.82
C MET A 46 -0.55 19.27 -2.27
N ASN A 47 -0.30 20.30 -3.09
CA ASN A 47 0.57 21.43 -2.76
C ASN A 47 1.96 20.95 -2.30
N ASN A 48 2.28 21.12 -1.03
CA ASN A 48 3.54 20.71 -0.38
C ASN A 48 3.41 19.40 0.43
N SER A 49 2.35 18.63 0.20
CA SER A 49 2.04 17.39 0.92
C SER A 49 1.81 16.23 -0.05
N VAL A 50 2.03 15.01 0.45
CA VAL A 50 1.65 13.77 -0.23
C VAL A 50 0.53 13.11 0.58
N LEU A 51 -0.63 12.93 -0.04
CA LEU A 51 -1.71 12.11 0.50
C LEU A 51 -1.49 10.66 0.07
N VAL A 52 -1.52 9.74 1.03
CA VAL A 52 -1.42 8.29 0.77
C VAL A 52 -2.73 7.64 1.18
N ASN A 53 -3.45 7.10 0.21
CA ASN A 53 -4.71 6.40 0.42
C ASN A 53 -4.48 4.90 0.31
N TYR A 54 -4.99 4.14 1.30
CA TYR A 54 -4.97 2.69 1.29
C TYR A 54 -6.40 2.18 1.15
N LEU A 55 -6.65 1.41 0.08
CA LEU A 55 -7.92 0.74 -0.16
C LEU A 55 -7.72 -0.77 -0.06
N VAL A 56 -8.28 -1.37 0.99
CA VAL A 56 -8.26 -2.81 1.20
C VAL A 56 -9.64 -3.37 0.86
N LYS A 57 -9.69 -4.30 -0.09
CA LYS A 57 -10.91 -4.97 -0.53
C LYS A 57 -10.78 -6.46 -0.29
N ASN A 58 -11.74 -7.00 0.46
CA ASN A 58 -11.91 -8.44 0.63
C ASN A 58 -12.71 -8.97 -0.57
N ILE A 59 -12.12 -9.88 -1.34
CA ILE A 59 -12.75 -10.47 -2.54
C ILE A 59 -13.44 -11.80 -2.19
N SER A 60 -13.20 -12.31 -0.98
CA SER A 60 -13.81 -13.56 -0.52
C SER A 60 -15.32 -13.39 -0.31
N GLU A 61 -16.14 -14.30 -0.86
CA GLU A 61 -17.61 -14.16 -0.81
C GLU A 61 -18.21 -14.23 0.60
N LYS A 62 -17.64 -15.05 1.50
CA LYS A 62 -18.26 -15.38 2.80
C LYS A 62 -17.28 -15.43 3.97
N LYS A 63 -16.03 -15.01 3.78
CA LYS A 63 -15.00 -15.03 4.83
C LYS A 63 -14.74 -13.63 5.33
N VAL A 64 -14.82 -13.43 6.64
CA VAL A 64 -14.28 -12.21 7.27
C VAL A 64 -12.75 -12.24 7.13
N MET A 65 -12.18 -11.16 6.61
CA MET A 65 -10.75 -11.04 6.36
C MET A 65 -10.09 -10.17 7.45
N PRO A 66 -9.40 -10.75 8.45
CA PRO A 66 -8.66 -9.98 9.43
C PRO A 66 -7.40 -9.39 8.78
N PHE A 67 -7.21 -8.07 8.88
CA PHE A 67 -6.03 -7.42 8.33
C PHE A 67 -5.53 -6.30 9.26
N SER A 68 -4.28 -5.91 9.07
CA SER A 68 -3.68 -4.72 9.65
C SER A 68 -2.82 -4.06 8.59
N ILE A 69 -2.81 -2.74 8.57
CA ILE A 69 -2.08 -1.94 7.58
C ILE A 69 -1.34 -0.81 8.30
N GLY A 70 -0.11 -0.57 7.88
CA GLY A 70 0.75 0.45 8.46
C GLY A 70 1.68 1.02 7.39
N SER A 71 2.10 2.27 7.61
CA SER A 71 3.05 2.98 6.77
C SER A 71 4.34 3.18 7.57
N HIS A 72 5.49 3.05 6.91
CA HIS A 72 6.80 3.28 7.54
C HIS A 72 7.58 4.39 6.79
N PRO A 73 7.10 5.65 6.80
CA PRO A 73 7.77 6.75 6.13
C PRO A 73 9.04 7.14 6.89
N GLY A 74 10.16 7.23 6.17
CA GLY A 74 11.40 7.83 6.68
C GLY A 74 11.44 9.32 6.36
N PHE A 75 11.67 10.15 7.38
CA PHE A 75 11.87 11.60 7.20
C PHE A 75 13.33 11.95 7.53
N ASN A 76 13.95 12.77 6.68
CA ASN A 76 15.27 13.30 6.95
C ASN A 76 15.18 14.33 8.08
N LEU A 77 16.02 14.15 9.11
CA LEU A 77 16.23 15.15 10.15
C LEU A 77 17.39 16.07 9.74
N PRO A 78 17.20 17.39 9.69
CA PRO A 78 18.31 18.32 9.50
C PRO A 78 19.34 18.17 10.63
N LEU A 79 20.63 18.18 10.28
CA LEU A 79 21.74 18.07 11.23
C LEU A 79 22.55 19.38 11.32
N ASP A 80 21.94 20.52 10.99
CA ASP A 80 22.62 21.82 11.07
C ASP A 80 22.64 22.38 12.50
N ASP A 81 23.68 23.14 12.84
CA ASP A 81 23.93 23.68 14.20
C ASP A 81 22.93 24.77 14.66
N ARG A 82 21.74 24.85 14.06
CA ARG A 82 20.72 25.88 14.34
C ARG A 82 19.45 25.33 15.01
N THR A 83 19.43 24.03 15.34
CA THR A 83 18.41 23.43 16.21
C THR A 83 18.77 23.56 17.68
#